data_AF-A0A6L8BG81-F1
#
_entry.id   AF-A0A6L8BG81-F1
#
_cell.length_a   1.000
_cell.length_b   1.000
_cell.length_c   1.000
_cell.angle_alpha   90.00
_cell.angle_beta   90.00
_cell.angle_gamma   90.00
#
_symmetry.space_group_name_H-M   'P 1'
#
loop_
_entity.id
_entity.type
_entity.pdbx_description
1 polymer ?
#
loop_
_entity_poly.entity_id
_entity_poly.type
_entity_poly.pdbx_seq_one_letter_code
_entity_poly.pdbx_strand_id
1 'polypeptide(L)'
;LPAGPSELLVIADESAEPAFVAADLLSQAEHGIDSQVILLTPSERLLARVLSEIDSQTKLLSRRNIVRQSLVHSRAILVRDLPTAITVSN
;
A
#
# COMPACT_ATOMS: atom_id res chain seq x y z
N LEU A 1 -24.37 9.46 -2.66
CA LEU A 1 -23.41 8.44 -3.15
C LEU A 1 -23.53 7.21 -2.25
N PRO A 2 -23.53 5.98 -2.79
CA PRO A 2 -23.49 4.78 -1.96
C PRO A 2 -22.14 4.68 -1.23
N ALA A 3 -22.13 4.14 -0.02
CA ALA A 3 -20.90 3.85 0.72
C ALA A 3 -20.32 2.50 0.26
N GLY A 4 -19.00 2.43 0.14
CA GLY A 4 -18.24 1.20 -0.14
C GLY A 4 -17.02 1.09 0.79
N PRO A 5 -16.26 -0.01 0.69
CA PRO A 5 -15.01 -0.15 1.43
C PRO A 5 -14.06 1.00 1.12
N SER A 6 -13.21 1.35 2.09
CA SER A 6 -12.27 2.46 1.93
C SER A 6 -11.02 2.00 1.17
N GLU A 7 -10.56 2.84 0.25
CA GLU A 7 -9.44 2.51 -0.65
C GLU A 7 -8.34 3.58 -0.56
N LEU A 8 -7.08 3.20 -0.78
CA LEU A 8 -5.95 4.13 -0.90
C LEU A 8 -4.92 3.58 -1.88
N LEU A 9 -4.47 4.41 -2.81
CA LEU A 9 -3.43 4.07 -3.78
C LEU A 9 -2.25 5.03 -3.59
N VAL A 10 -1.03 4.49 -3.45
CA VAL A 10 0.22 5.25 -3.44
C VAL A 10 0.97 5.00 -4.75
N ILE A 11 1.38 6.08 -5.41
CA ILE A 11 2.38 6.05 -6.48
C ILE A 11 3.69 6.57 -5.89
N ALA A 12 4.76 5.77 -5.97
CA ALA A 12 6.06 6.16 -5.43
C ALA A 12 7.21 5.72 -6.35
N ASP A 13 8.22 6.58 -6.51
CA ASP A 13 9.48 6.25 -7.17
C ASP A 13 10.60 5.98 -6.15
N GLU A 14 11.81 5.71 -6.64
CA GLU A 14 12.95 5.36 -5.80
C GLU A 14 13.41 6.44 -4.81
N SER A 15 12.95 7.69 -4.97
CA SER A 15 13.25 8.79 -4.04
C SER A 15 12.40 8.76 -2.78
N ALA A 16 11.30 7.99 -2.77
CA ALA A 16 10.42 7.87 -1.63
C ALA A 16 11.07 7.12 -0.46
N GLU A 17 10.79 7.56 0.76
CA GLU A 17 11.17 6.84 1.98
C GLU A 17 10.24 5.63 2.19
N PRO A 18 10.73 4.37 2.10
CA PRO A 18 9.86 3.20 2.18
C PRO A 18 9.04 3.11 3.47
N ALA A 19 9.60 3.58 4.59
CA ALA A 19 8.89 3.54 5.87
C ALA A 19 7.64 4.43 5.86
N PHE A 20 7.68 5.56 5.14
CA PHE A 20 6.54 6.47 5.02
C PHE A 20 5.47 5.91 4.09
N VAL A 21 5.87 5.34 2.95
CA VAL A 21 4.94 4.67 2.03
C VAL A 21 4.22 3.51 2.73
N ALA A 22 4.96 2.69 3.48
CA ALA A 22 4.36 1.60 4.27
C ALA A 22 3.39 2.13 5.32
N ALA A 23 3.75 3.21 6.03
CA ALA A 23 2.89 3.81 7.04
C ALA A 23 1.58 4.34 6.46
N ASP A 24 1.61 5.01 5.29
CA ASP A 24 0.41 5.50 4.61
C ASP A 24 -0.51 4.34 4.19
N LEU A 25 0.04 3.28 3.58
CA LEU A 25 -0.72 2.08 3.22
C LEU A 25 -1.32 1.41 4.46
N LEU A 26 -0.55 1.28 5.54
CA LEU A 26 -1.04 0.66 6.77
C LEU A 26 -2.10 1.51 7.48
N SER A 27 -1.99 2.84 7.39
CA SER A 27 -2.97 3.77 7.96
C SER A 27 -4.37 3.56 7.39
N GLN A 28 -4.48 3.27 6.08
CA GLN A 28 -5.76 2.92 5.47
C GLN A 28 -6.15 1.46 5.74
N ALA A 29 -5.19 0.53 5.66
CA ALA A 29 -5.42 -0.89 5.86
C ALA A 29 -5.99 -1.23 7.25
N GLU A 30 -5.77 -0.38 8.26
CA GLU A 30 -6.31 -0.58 9.60
C GLU A 30 -7.77 -0.13 9.77
N HIS A 31 -8.37 0.60 8.82
CA HIS A 31 -9.74 1.09 8.95
C HIS A 31 -10.75 -0.07 9.03
N GLY A 32 -10.64 -1.07 8.16
CA GLY A 32 -11.53 -2.23 8.12
C GLY A 32 -10.93 -3.40 7.36
N ILE A 33 -11.52 -4.60 7.54
CA ILE A 33 -11.07 -5.84 6.89
C ILE A 33 -11.28 -5.80 5.37
N ASP A 34 -12.27 -5.02 4.93
CA ASP A 34 -12.60 -4.82 3.53
C ASP A 34 -11.83 -3.65 2.90
N SER A 35 -11.01 -2.93 3.67
CA SER A 35 -10.17 -1.85 3.13
C SER A 35 -9.17 -2.41 2.13
N GLN A 36 -8.91 -1.65 1.06
CA GLN A 36 -7.95 -2.04 0.04
C GLN A 36 -6.87 -0.97 -0.11
N VAL A 37 -5.61 -1.42 -0.15
CA VAL A 37 -4.49 -0.52 -0.45
C VAL A 37 -3.68 -1.00 -1.64
N ILE A 38 -3.18 -0.06 -2.43
CA ILE A 38 -2.42 -0.34 -3.64
C ILE A 38 -1.13 0.47 -3.65
N LEU A 39 0.01 -0.18 -3.89
CA LEU A 39 1.26 0.48 -4.22
C LEU A 39 1.55 0.32 -5.71
N LEU A 40 1.79 1.41 -6.43
CA LEU A 40 2.35 1.43 -7.77
C LEU A 40 3.76 2.03 -7.72
N THR A 41 4.74 1.33 -8.27
CA THR A 41 6.11 1.85 -8.36
C THR A 41 6.84 1.30 -9.58
N PRO A 42 7.70 2.08 -10.24
CA PRO A 42 8.61 1.57 -11.25
C PRO A 42 9.89 0.95 -10.67
N SER A 43 10.10 1.04 -9.34
CA SER A 43 11.32 0.60 -8.68
C SER A 43 11.12 -0.71 -7.92
N GLU A 44 11.70 -1.79 -8.41
CA GLU A 44 11.71 -3.09 -7.73
C GLU A 44 12.39 -3.01 -6.36
N ARG A 45 13.44 -2.17 -6.24
CA ARG A 45 14.14 -1.94 -4.98
C ARG A 45 13.24 -1.25 -3.97
N LEU A 46 12.49 -0.22 -4.38
CA LEU A 46 11.53 0.44 -3.49
C LEU A 46 10.44 -0.54 -3.07
N LEU A 47 9.87 -1.27 -4.03
CA LEU A 47 8.82 -2.27 -3.79
C LEU A 47 9.22 -3.24 -2.69
N ALA A 48 10.39 -3.86 -2.80
CA ALA A 48 10.89 -4.81 -1.81
C ALA A 48 11.09 -4.17 -0.42
N ARG A 49 11.61 -2.94 -0.36
CA ARG A 49 11.79 -2.21 0.90
C ARG A 49 10.46 -1.87 1.56
N VAL A 50 9.47 -1.42 0.79
CA VAL A 50 8.13 -1.10 1.32
C VAL A 50 7.46 -2.36 1.87
N LEU A 51 7.54 -3.49 1.18
CA LEU A 51 6.97 -4.75 1.68
C LEU A 51 7.63 -5.21 3.01
N SER A 52 8.94 -5.01 3.15
CA SER A 52 9.66 -5.27 4.40
C SER A 52 9.21 -4.35 5.54
N GLU A 53 8.97 -3.07 5.24
CA GLU A 53 8.45 -2.11 6.21
C GLU A 53 7.01 -2.43 6.60
N ILE A 54 6.16 -2.83 5.66
CA ILE A 54 4.79 -3.29 5.95
C ILE A 54 4.81 -4.46 6.95
N ASP A 55 5.64 -5.48 6.73
CA ASP A 55 5.75 -6.61 7.67
C ASP A 55 6.26 -6.18 9.05
N SER A 56 7.27 -5.30 9.09
CA SER A 56 7.87 -4.81 10.33
C SER A 56 6.89 -3.96 11.14
N GLN A 57 6.24 -2.99 10.50
CA GLN A 57 5.31 -2.06 11.14
C GLN A 57 4.00 -2.78 11.55
N THR A 58 3.50 -3.71 10.73
CA THR A 58 2.28 -4.49 11.06
C THR A 58 2.40 -5.23 12.40
N LYS A 59 3.60 -5.72 12.75
CA LYS A 59 3.83 -6.43 14.03
C LYS A 59 3.59 -5.54 15.25
N LEU A 60 3.77 -4.22 15.08
CA LEU A 60 3.66 -3.21 16.14
C LEU A 60 2.24 -2.65 16.29
N LEU A 61 1.37 -2.83 15.29
CA LEU A 61 0.02 -2.27 15.31
C LEU A 61 -0.92 -3.03 16.25
N SER A 62 -1.72 -2.29 17.02
CA SER A 62 -2.78 -2.85 17.87
C SER A 62 -3.87 -3.54 17.04
N ARG A 63 -4.15 -3.02 15.83
CA ARG A 63 -5.14 -3.55 14.87
C ARG A 63 -4.57 -4.51 13.83
N ARG A 64 -3.39 -5.11 14.08
CA ARG A 64 -2.67 -6.01 13.14
C ARG A 64 -3.50 -7.12 12.50
N ASN A 65 -4.51 -7.66 13.19
CA ASN A 65 -5.36 -8.72 12.62
C ASN A 65 -6.28 -8.19 11.51
N ILE A 66 -6.77 -6.95 11.65
CA ILE A 66 -7.57 -6.28 10.62
C ILE A 66 -6.68 -5.97 9.42
N VAL A 67 -5.51 -5.38 9.69
CA VAL A 67 -4.49 -5.09 8.66
C VAL A 67 -4.11 -6.33 7.87
N ARG A 68 -3.87 -7.47 8.53
CA ARG A 68 -3.54 -8.71 7.83
C ARG A 68 -4.65 -9.19 6.91
N GLN A 69 -5.91 -8.98 7.27
CA GLN A 69 -7.06 -9.38 6.44
C GLN A 69 -7.22 -8.43 5.24
N SER A 70 -7.15 -7.11 5.45
CA SER A 70 -7.21 -6.12 4.37
C SER A 70 -6.05 -6.25 3.38
N LEU A 71 -4.85 -6.61 3.86
CA LEU A 71 -3.70 -6.85 3.00
C LEU A 71 -3.87 -8.06 2.04
N VAL A 72 -4.75 -9.04 2.33
CA VAL A 72 -5.03 -10.16 1.41
C VAL A 72 -5.63 -9.66 0.09
N HIS A 73 -6.42 -8.59 0.16
CA HIS A 73 -7.11 -8.01 -1.00
C HIS A 73 -6.34 -6.82 -1.59
N SER A 74 -5.26 -6.40 -0.95
CA SER A 74 -4.38 -5.30 -1.36
C SER A 74 -3.33 -5.75 -2.38
N ARG A 75 -2.70 -4.81 -3.10
CA ARG A 75 -1.74 -5.12 -4.17
C ARG A 75 -0.52 -4.21 -4.13
N ALA A 76 0.63 -4.74 -4.48
CA ALA A 76 1.82 -3.96 -4.78
C ALA A 76 2.27 -4.33 -6.20
N ILE A 77 2.33 -3.35 -7.08
CA ILE A 77 2.43 -3.55 -8.53
C ILE A 77 3.67 -2.81 -9.03
N LEU A 78 4.60 -3.59 -9.60
CA LEU A 78 5.71 -3.04 -10.35
C LEU A 78 5.20 -2.59 -11.73
N VAL A 79 5.33 -1.32 -12.03
CA VAL A 79 5.01 -0.75 -13.35
C VAL A 79 6.28 -0.42 -14.11
N ARG A 80 6.15 -0.04 -15.38
CA ARG A 80 7.32 0.34 -16.20
C ARG A 80 7.89 1.71 -15.82
N ASP A 81 7.03 2.67 -15.58
CA ASP A 81 7.36 4.08 -15.35
C ASP A 81 6.20 4.81 -14.64
N LEU A 82 6.45 6.05 -14.21
CA LEU A 82 5.43 6.87 -13.54
C LEU A 82 4.20 7.19 -14.42
N PRO A 83 4.33 7.51 -15.72
CA PRO A 83 3.17 7.65 -16.61
C PRO A 83 2.27 6.41 -16.64
N THR A 84 2.86 5.21 -16.64
CA THR A 84 2.10 3.96 -16.53
C THR A 84 1.39 3.86 -15.19
N ALA A 85 2.03 4.21 -14.07
CA ALA A 85 1.38 4.25 -12.76
C ALA A 85 0.14 5.17 -12.75
N ILE A 86 0.27 6.37 -13.34
CA ILE A 86 -0.83 7.33 -13.45
C ILE A 86 -1.97 6.74 -14.30
N THR A 87 -1.65 6.06 -15.39
CA THR A 87 -2.66 5.41 -16.24
C THR A 87 -3.39 4.28 -15.50
N VAL A 88 -2.70 3.49 -14.69
CA VAL A 88 -3.32 2.44 -13.86
C VAL A 88 -4.21 3.04 -12.75
N SER A 89 -3.88 4.24 -12.27
CA SER A 89 -4.63 4.92 -11.21
C SER A 89 -5.92 5.60 -11.68
N ASN A 90 -6.09 5.84 -12.97
CA ASN A 90 -7.26 6.53 -13.57
C ASN A 90 -8.35 5.54 -13.99
#